data_AF-A0A925JU29-F1
#
_entry.id   AF-A0A925JU29-F1
#
_cell.length_a   1.000
_cell.length_b   1.000
_cell.length_c   1.000
_cell.angle_alpha   90.00
_cell.angle_beta   90.00
_cell.angle_gamma   90.00
#
_symmetry.space_group_name_H-M   'P 1'
#
loop_
_entity.id
_entity.type
_entity.pdbx_description
1 polymer ?
#
loop_
_entity_poly.entity_id
_entity_poly.type
_entity_poly.pdbx_seq_one_letter_code
_entity_poly.pdbx_strand_id
1 'polypeptide(L)'
;MIRLPALLAGAAVLTLAAGPDNVVIVVNSTSAISKNTGEYYARRRGIAASHVCSIPTTDAETIDRAAYTKLEAAVAGCLQSR
;
A
#
# COMPACT_ATOMS: atom_id res chain seq x y z
N MET A 1 -15.15 -10.49 -55.57
CA MET A 1 -14.13 -10.93 -54.59
C MET A 1 -13.94 -9.80 -53.59
N ILE A 2 -14.59 -9.88 -52.42
CA ILE A 2 -14.66 -8.81 -51.42
C ILE A 2 -13.60 -9.08 -50.35
N ARG A 3 -12.66 -8.14 -50.15
CA ARG A 3 -11.70 -8.18 -49.04
C ARG A 3 -12.29 -7.41 -47.87
N LEU A 4 -12.63 -8.11 -46.79
CA LEU A 4 -12.95 -7.51 -45.50
C LEU A 4 -11.63 -7.34 -44.72
N PRO A 5 -11.19 -6.12 -44.36
CA PRO A 5 -10.12 -5.99 -43.39
C PRO A 5 -10.73 -6.19 -42.00
N ALA A 6 -10.38 -7.29 -41.35
CA ALA A 6 -10.73 -7.53 -39.95
C ALA A 6 -9.96 -6.53 -39.08
N LEU A 7 -10.67 -5.52 -38.55
CA LEU A 7 -10.16 -4.58 -37.57
C LEU A 7 -9.96 -5.35 -36.24
N LEU A 8 -8.72 -5.68 -35.88
CA LEU A 8 -8.42 -6.10 -34.51
C LEU A 8 -8.44 -4.87 -33.60
N ALA A 9 -9.60 -4.58 -33.00
CA ALA A 9 -9.69 -3.70 -31.85
C ALA A 9 -9.14 -4.44 -30.63
N GLY A 10 -7.85 -4.25 -30.34
CA GLY A 10 -7.24 -4.74 -29.10
C GLY A 10 -7.90 -4.08 -27.89
N ALA A 11 -8.63 -4.87 -27.11
CA ALA A 11 -9.18 -4.42 -25.84
C ALA A 11 -8.03 -4.08 -24.88
N ALA A 12 -7.82 -2.79 -24.63
CA ALA A 12 -6.96 -2.33 -23.55
C ALA A 12 -7.58 -2.81 -22.23
N VAL A 13 -7.02 -3.88 -21.66
CA VAL A 13 -7.36 -4.31 -20.31
C VAL A 13 -6.81 -3.21 -19.38
N LEU A 14 -7.68 -2.31 -18.95
CA LEU A 14 -7.38 -1.38 -17.85
C LEU A 14 -7.13 -2.24 -16.62
N THR A 15 -5.87 -2.45 -16.27
CA THR A 15 -5.48 -3.15 -15.05
C THR A 15 -5.86 -2.27 -13.85
N LEU A 16 -7.08 -2.46 -13.32
CA LEU A 16 -7.60 -1.85 -12.09
C LEU A 16 -6.79 -2.24 -10.82
N ALA A 17 -5.76 -3.07 -10.95
CA ALA A 17 -5.08 -3.74 -9.85
C ALA A 17 -4.16 -2.85 -8.98
N ALA A 18 -3.90 -1.58 -9.34
CA ALA A 18 -2.98 -0.70 -8.61
C ALA A 18 -3.57 0.67 -8.25
N GLY A 19 -4.90 0.75 -8.09
CA GLY A 19 -5.57 1.94 -7.57
C GLY A 19 -5.31 2.17 -6.07
N PRO A 20 -5.62 3.37 -5.54
CA PRO A 20 -5.43 3.73 -4.13
C PRO A 20 -6.15 2.79 -3.15
N ASP A 21 -7.26 2.18 -3.60
CA ASP A 21 -8.03 1.23 -2.81
C ASP A 21 -7.31 -0.11 -2.59
N ASN A 22 -6.27 -0.42 -3.37
CA ASN A 22 -5.49 -1.65 -3.24
C ASN A 22 -4.12 -1.43 -2.57
N VAL A 23 -3.91 -0.24 -1.98
CA VAL A 23 -2.63 0.14 -1.37
C VAL A 23 -2.86 0.49 0.09
N VAL A 24 -1.97 0.00 0.95
CA VAL A 24 -1.87 0.33 2.37
C VAL A 24 -0.53 0.99 2.64
N ILE A 25 -0.53 2.04 3.45
CA ILE A 25 0.68 2.69 3.96
C ILE A 25 0.89 2.26 5.40
N VAL A 26 2.03 1.65 5.70
CA VAL A 26 2.43 1.32 7.07
C VAL A 26 3.38 2.40 7.59
N VAL A 27 3.08 2.91 8.78
CA VAL A 27 3.77 4.04 9.40
C VAL A 27 4.24 3.62 10.78
N ASN A 28 5.52 3.85 11.10
CA ASN A 28 5.99 3.77 12.47
C ASN A 28 5.54 5.04 13.22
N SER A 29 4.64 4.90 14.20
CA SER A 29 4.05 6.02 14.91
C SER A 29 5.04 6.77 15.82
N THR A 30 6.15 6.13 16.20
CA THR A 30 7.21 6.73 17.02
C THR A 30 8.19 7.56 16.19
N SER A 31 8.30 7.30 14.88
CA SER A 31 9.22 7.99 13.98
C SER A 31 8.54 9.19 13.31
N ALA A 32 9.05 10.40 13.59
CA ALA A 32 8.56 11.63 12.96
C ALA A 32 8.73 11.59 11.43
N ILE A 33 9.86 11.05 10.94
CA ILE A 33 10.13 10.91 9.51
C ILE A 33 9.13 9.96 8.86
N SER A 34 8.88 8.80 9.47
CA SER A 34 7.92 7.83 8.94
C SER A 34 6.51 8.43 8.84
N LYS A 35 6.05 9.15 9.88
CA LYS A 35 4.76 9.85 9.86
C LYS A 35 4.66 10.86 8.72
N ASN A 36 5.63 11.76 8.62
CA ASN A 36 5.62 12.80 7.59
C ASN A 36 5.65 12.21 6.17
N THR A 37 6.46 11.17 5.95
CA THR A 37 6.50 10.48 4.65
C THR A 37 5.19 9.76 4.34
N GLY A 38 4.61 9.07 5.32
CA GLY A 38 3.34 8.37 5.17
C GLY A 38 2.19 9.33 4.83
N GLU A 39 2.04 10.42 5.58
CA GLU A 39 1.05 11.46 5.33
C GLU A 39 1.21 12.10 3.94
N TYR A 40 2.45 12.39 3.56
CA TYR A 40 2.75 12.95 2.25
C TYR A 40 2.27 12.04 1.12
N TYR A 41 2.60 10.74 1.15
CA TYR A 41 2.21 9.82 0.09
C TYR A 41 0.72 9.46 0.14
N ALA A 42 0.12 9.38 1.33
CA ALA A 42 -1.31 9.19 1.47
C ALA A 42 -2.08 10.30 0.73
N ARG A 43 -1.71 11.56 0.99
CA ARG A 43 -2.32 12.72 0.31
C ARG A 43 -2.02 12.73 -1.18
N ARG A 44 -0.76 12.51 -1.57
CA ARG A 44 -0.33 12.58 -2.98
C ARG A 44 -0.97 11.50 -3.85
N ARG A 45 -1.32 10.35 -3.27
CA ARG A 45 -1.86 9.19 -3.99
C ARG A 45 -3.36 8.96 -3.77
N GLY A 46 -4.02 9.81 -2.97
CA GLY A 46 -5.44 9.66 -2.67
C GLY A 46 -5.74 8.40 -1.84
N ILE A 47 -4.82 7.98 -0.99
CA ILE A 47 -5.01 6.83 -0.10
C ILE A 47 -5.93 7.26 1.05
N ALA A 48 -7.01 6.52 1.27
CA ALA A 48 -7.92 6.77 2.36
C ALA A 48 -7.22 6.64 3.72
N ALA A 49 -7.63 7.42 4.72
CA ALA A 49 -7.05 7.35 6.07
C ALA A 49 -7.24 5.96 6.71
N SER A 50 -8.31 5.24 6.35
CA SER A 50 -8.48 3.83 6.72
C SER A 50 -7.29 3.01 6.25
N HIS A 51 -6.75 3.22 5.05
CA HIS A 51 -5.64 2.46 4.48
C HIS A 51 -4.25 2.87 5.02
N VAL A 52 -4.21 3.63 6.12
CA VAL A 52 -2.98 3.98 6.82
C VAL A 52 -2.90 3.21 8.14
N CYS A 53 -1.90 2.33 8.26
CA CYS A 53 -1.62 1.55 9.46
C CYS A 53 -0.55 2.26 10.30
N SER A 54 -0.96 2.87 11.42
CA SER A 54 -0.03 3.48 12.37
C SER A 54 0.36 2.47 13.45
N ILE A 55 1.61 1.99 13.42
CA ILE A 55 2.10 0.93 14.29
C ILE A 55 3.19 1.50 15.22
N PRO A 56 3.05 1.38 16.55
CA PRO A 56 4.12 1.74 17.47
C PRO A 56 5.24 0.70 17.42
N THR A 57 6.44 1.13 17.03
CA THR A 57 7.65 0.29 17.10
C THR A 57 8.88 1.17 17.37
N THR A 58 10.04 0.57 17.60
CA THR A 58 11.32 1.31 17.70
C THR A 58 11.70 1.91 16.34
N ASP A 59 12.43 3.02 16.35
CA ASP A 59 13.08 3.62 15.19
C ASP A 59 14.51 3.12 14.97
N ALA A 60 14.95 2.10 15.72
CA ALA A 60 16.24 1.46 15.52
C ALA A 60 16.30 0.74 14.16
N GLU A 61 17.42 0.91 13.46
CA GLU A 61 17.71 0.27 12.17
C GLU A 61 17.73 -1.26 12.23
N THR A 62 17.99 -1.83 13.41
CA THR A 62 18.01 -3.28 13.64
C THR A 62 17.18 -3.62 14.85
N ILE A 63 16.36 -4.67 14.70
CA ILE A 63 15.51 -5.21 15.76
C ILE A 63 15.79 -6.69 15.95
N ASP A 64 15.56 -7.19 17.16
CA ASP A 64 15.64 -8.61 17.42
C ASP A 64 14.42 -9.38 16.87
N ARG A 65 14.50 -10.71 16.92
CA ARG A 65 13.42 -11.60 16.45
C ARG A 65 12.12 -11.40 17.24
N ALA A 66 12.19 -11.10 18.53
CA ALA A 66 10.98 -10.93 19.34
C ALA A 66 10.23 -9.65 18.93
N ALA A 67 10.94 -8.55 18.74
CA ALA A 67 10.42 -7.29 18.21
C ALA A 67 9.85 -7.46 16.80
N TYR A 68 10.53 -8.18 15.91
CA TYR A 68 9.98 -8.48 14.58
C TYR A 68 8.65 -9.23 14.68
N THR A 69 8.54 -10.28 15.51
CA THR A 69 7.31 -11.10 15.60
C THR A 69 6.11 -10.24 16.01
N LYS A 70 6.32 -9.29 16.93
CA LYS A 70 5.29 -8.33 17.35
C LYS A 70 4.90 -7.39 16.21
N LEU A 71 5.89 -6.87 15.48
CA LEU A 71 5.66 -5.98 14.34
C LEU A 71 4.93 -6.70 13.19
N GLU A 72 5.34 -7.93 12.86
CA GLU A 72 4.69 -8.80 11.87
C GLU A 72 3.22 -9.02 12.21
N ALA A 73 2.92 -9.39 13.47
CA ALA A 73 1.54 -9.57 13.92
C ALA A 73 0.73 -8.28 13.83
N ALA A 74 1.30 -7.13 14.18
CA ALA A 74 0.62 -5.84 14.08
C ALA A 74 0.33 -5.44 12.63
N VAL A 75 1.27 -5.66 11.71
CA VAL A 75 1.07 -5.43 10.27
C VAL A 75 -0.01 -6.36 9.73
N ALA A 76 0.07 -7.66 10.04
CA ALA A 76 -0.91 -8.65 9.61
C ALA A 76 -2.33 -8.30 10.09
N GLY A 77 -2.48 -7.89 11.35
CA GLY A 77 -3.77 -7.45 11.89
C GLY A 77 -4.33 -6.24 11.17
N CYS A 78 -3.47 -5.28 10.78
CA CYS A 78 -3.93 -4.15 9.99
C CYS A 78 -4.44 -4.58 8.61
N LEU A 79 -3.68 -5.42 7.90
CA LEU A 79 -4.04 -5.89 6.55
C LEU A 79 -5.36 -6.68 6.51
N GLN A 80 -5.66 -7.46 7.55
CA GLN A 80 -6.91 -8.23 7.64
C GLN A 80 -8.16 -7.37 7.81
N SER A 81 -8.01 -6.10 8.19
CA SER A 81 -9.11 -5.19 8.49
C SER A 81 -9.42 -4.21 7.35
N ARG A 82 -9.00 -4.52 6.11
CA ARG A 82 -9.11 -3.67 4.92
C ARG A 82 -9.76 -4.38 3.75
#